data_AF-A0A537V2G6-F1
#
_entry.id   AF-A0A537V2G6-F1
#
_cell.length_a   1.000
_cell.length_b   1.000
_cell.length_c   1.000
_cell.angle_alpha   90.00
_cell.angle_beta   90.00
_cell.angle_gamma   90.00
#
_symmetry.space_group_name_H-M   'P 1'
#
loop_
_entity.id
_entity.type
_entity.pdbx_description
1 polymer ?
#
loop_
_entity_poly.entity_id
_entity_poly.type
_entity_poly.pdbx_seq_one_letter_code
_entity_poly.pdbx_strand_id
1 'polypeptide(L)' 'MSQVDPWEKAADCERALRITVDPVHREGLSNIREFWIALAQESRFLSDEALATQIETIGRLQARLDRDTHARVR' A
#
# COMPACT_ATOMS: atom_id res chain seq x y z
N MET A 1 -16.79 11.15 -2.94
CA MET A 1 -15.44 10.71 -3.33
C MET A 1 -15.50 9.20 -3.40
N SER A 2 -15.08 8.59 -4.52
CA SER A 2 -15.03 7.13 -4.65
C SER A 2 -14.06 6.59 -3.60
N GLN A 3 -14.55 5.82 -2.62
CA GLN A 3 -13.69 5.20 -1.62
C GLN A 3 -12.70 4.30 -2.34
N VAL A 4 -11.41 4.48 -2.06
CA VAL A 4 -10.34 3.66 -2.66
C VAL A 4 -10.55 2.22 -2.23
N ASP A 5 -10.54 1.30 -3.19
CA ASP A 5 -10.68 -0.12 -2.92
C ASP A 5 -9.33 -0.72 -2.45
N PRO A 6 -9.25 -1.35 -1.26
CA PRO A 6 -8.00 -1.96 -0.79
C PRO A 6 -7.46 -3.10 -1.68
N TRP A 7 -8.31 -3.86 -2.37
CA TRP A 7 -7.87 -4.88 -3.33
C TRP A 7 -7.22 -4.27 -4.57
N GLU A 8 -7.76 -3.15 -5.07
CA GLU A 8 -7.13 -2.41 -6.16
C GLU A 8 -5.71 -1.97 -5.77
N LYS A 9 -5.54 -1.46 -4.53
CA LYS A 9 -4.22 -1.06 -4.01
C LYS A 9 -3.26 -2.23 -3.82
N ALA A 10 -3.73 -3.38 -3.35
CA ALA A 10 -2.92 -4.59 -3.30
C ALA A 10 -2.46 -5.01 -4.70
N ALA A 11 -3.34 -4.94 -5.71
CA ALA A 11 -3.01 -5.24 -7.09
C ALA A 11 -2.00 -4.24 -7.68
N ASP A 12 -2.11 -2.95 -7.36
CA ASP A 12 -1.13 -1.93 -7.74
C ASP A 12 0.27 -2.25 -7.17
N CYS A 13 0.34 -2.61 -5.89
CA CYS A 13 1.60 -3.00 -5.24
C CYS A 13 2.20 -4.25 -5.88
N GLU A 14 1.37 -5.24 -6.20
CA GLU A 14 1.78 -6.44 -6.91
C GLU A 14 2.35 -6.13 -8.31
N ARG A 15 1.76 -5.17 -9.04
CA ARG A 15 2.32 -4.70 -10.32
C ARG A 15 3.66 -3.99 -10.13
N ALA A 16 3.79 -3.15 -9.10
CA ALA A 16 5.04 -2.47 -8.78
C ALA A 16 6.15 -3.48 -8.41
N LEU A 17 5.85 -4.50 -7.61
CA LEU A 17 6.78 -5.56 -7.23
C LEU A 17 7.40 -6.29 -8.44
N ARG A 18 6.66 -6.44 -9.54
CA ARG A 18 7.17 -7.11 -10.75
C ARG A 18 8.25 -6.32 -11.47
N ILE A 19 8.26 -5.00 -11.33
CA ILE A 19 9.22 -4.10 -11.99
C ILE A 19 10.30 -3.58 -11.04
N THR A 20 10.12 -3.73 -9.73
CA THR A 20 11.12 -3.34 -8.72
C THR A 20 12.25 -4.36 -8.59
N VAL A 21 13.48 -3.90 -8.85
CA VAL A 21 14.73 -4.69 -8.76
C VAL A 21 15.42 -4.52 -7.40
N ASP A 22 15.38 -3.32 -6.81
CA ASP A 22 16.02 -3.05 -5.52
C ASP A 22 15.40 -3.94 -4.43
N PRO A 23 16.17 -4.82 -3.76
CA PRO A 23 15.62 -5.81 -2.85
C PRO A 23 15.01 -5.18 -1.60
N VAL A 24 15.56 -4.06 -1.11
CA VAL A 24 15.04 -3.36 0.07
C VAL A 24 13.70 -2.69 -0.24
N HIS A 25 13.59 -2.02 -1.39
CA HIS A 25 12.35 -1.43 -1.85
C HIS A 25 11.30 -2.50 -2.17
N ARG A 26 11.73 -3.63 -2.75
CA ARG A 26 10.86 -4.78 -3.02
C ARG A 26 10.27 -5.36 -1.72
N GLU A 27 11.08 -5.52 -0.67
CA GLU A 27 10.60 -5.94 0.65
C GLU A 27 9.57 -4.95 1.21
N GLY A 28 9.87 -3.65 1.14
CA GLY A 28 8.95 -2.59 1.54
C GLY A 28 7.60 -2.66 0.81
N LEU A 29 7.62 -2.78 -0.52
CA LEU A 29 6.40 -2.91 -1.33
C LEU A 29 5.63 -4.20 -1.02
N SER A 30 6.32 -5.31 -0.70
CA SER A 30 5.68 -6.55 -0.29
C SER A 30 4.93 -6.35 1.03
N ASN A 31 5.55 -5.71 2.02
CA ASN A 31 4.90 -5.41 3.29
C ASN A 31 3.67 -4.50 3.13
N ILE A 32 3.77 -3.48 2.26
CA ILE A 32 2.62 -2.62 1.94
C ILE A 32 1.49 -3.42 1.27
N ARG A 33 1.81 -4.33 0.34
CA ARG A 33 0.82 -5.21 -0.28
C ARG A 33 0.09 -6.05 0.77
N GLU A 34 0.81 -6.65 1.71
CA GLU A 34 0.21 -7.46 2.78
C GLU A 34 -0.73 -6.63 3.67
N PHE A 35 -0.38 -5.37 3.98
CA PHE A 35 -1.28 -4.48 4.72
C PHE A 35 -2.56 -4.17 3.94
N TRP A 36 -2.47 -3.93 2.62
CA TRP A 36 -3.66 -3.74 1.79
C TRP A 36 -4.54 -4.98 1.72
N ILE A 37 -3.96 -6.17 1.63
CA ILE A 37 -4.70 -7.45 1.65
C ILE A 37 -5.41 -7.64 3.00
N ALA A 38 -4.70 -7.43 4.11
CA ALA A 38 -5.28 -7.53 5.45
C ALA A 38 -6.47 -6.56 5.61
N LEU A 39 -6.28 -5.28 5.23
CA LEU A 39 -7.35 -4.29 5.29
C LEU A 39 -8.54 -4.68 4.39
N ALA A 40 -8.29 -5.23 3.21
CA ALA A 40 -9.35 -5.68 2.31
C ALA A 40 -10.20 -6.79 2.95
N GLN A 41 -9.55 -7.76 3.60
CA GLN A 41 -10.21 -8.86 4.31
C GLN A 41 -11.02 -8.37 5.52
N GLU A 42 -10.50 -7.37 6.23
CA GLU A 42 -11.13 -6.80 7.42
C GLU A 42 -12.17 -5.74 7.11
N SER A 43 -12.18 -5.17 5.89
CA SER A 43 -13.02 -4.03 5.49
C SER A 43 -14.51 -4.21 5.79
N ARG A 44 -15.04 -5.43 5.63
CA ARG A 44 -16.45 -5.77 5.92
C ARG A 44 -16.83 -5.68 7.41
N PHE A 45 -15.85 -5.64 8.30
CA PHE A 45 -16.04 -5.55 9.74
C PHE A 45 -15.76 -4.15 10.30
N LEU A 46 -15.32 -3.23 9.44
CA LEU A 46 -15.00 -1.86 9.82
C LEU A 46 -16.15 -0.92 9.49
N SER A 47 -16.27 0.16 10.25
CA SER A 47 -17.06 1.31 9.82
C SER A 47 -16.36 2.03 8.68
N ASP A 48 -17.12 2.77 7.87
CA ASP A 48 -16.56 3.57 6.76
C ASP A 48 -15.47 4.54 7.23
N GLU A 49 -15.64 5.16 8.41
CA GLU A 49 -14.65 6.06 9.00
C GLU A 49 -13.35 5.34 9.41
N ALA A 50 -13.47 4.16 10.03
CA ALA A 50 -12.31 3.36 10.41
C ALA A 50 -11.58 2.85 9.17
N LEU A 51 -12.32 2.39 8.16
CA LEU A 51 -11.77 1.97 6.87
C LEU A 51 -11.05 3.13 6.18
N ALA A 52 -11.66 4.32 6.10
CA ALA A 52 -11.04 5.50 5.51
C ALA A 52 -9.73 5.89 6.24
N THR A 53 -9.72 5.83 7.56
CA THR A 53 -8.52 6.11 8.38
C THR A 53 -7.40 5.10 8.11
N GLN A 54 -7.73 3.82 7.98
CA GLN A 54 -6.76 2.78 7.66
C GLN A 54 -6.22 2.93 6.23
N ILE A 55 -7.09 3.19 5.24
CA ILE A 55 -6.70 3.49 3.86
C ILE A 55 -5.70 4.66 3.85
N GLU A 56 -6.01 5.74 4.55
CA GLU A 56 -5.14 6.92 4.61
C GLU A 56 -3.78 6.59 5.24
N THR A 57 -3.79 5.79 6.31
CA THR A 57 -2.58 5.40 7.03
C THR A 57 -1.64 4.55 6.16
N ILE A 58 -2.16 3.51 5.51
CA ILE A 58 -1.36 2.67 4.60
C ILE A 58 -0.89 3.51 3.40
N GLY A 59 -1.76 4.35 2.84
CA GLY A 59 -1.41 5.24 1.73
C GLY A 59 -0.25 6.20 2.06
N ARG A 60 -0.20 6.76 3.27
CA ARG A 60 0.93 7.59 3.73
C ARG A 60 2.22 6.79 3.87
N LEU A 61 2.13 5.56 4.38
CA LEU A 61 3.28 4.65 4.50
C LEU A 61 3.87 4.33 3.13
N GLN A 62 3.03 4.01 2.15
CA GLN A 62 3.44 3.77 0.77
C GLN A 62 4.11 5.01 0.15
N ALA A 63 3.49 6.19 0.27
CA ALA A 63 4.07 7.43 -0.24
C ALA A 63 5.41 7.81 0.43
N ARG A 64 5.64 7.38 1.68
CA ARG A 64 6.94 7.57 2.34
C ARG A 64 7.99 6.63 1.75
N LEU A 65 7.65 5.35 1.58
CA LEU A 65 8.54 4.35 0.96
C LEU A 65 8.98 4.78 -0.45
N ASP A 66 8.04 5.30 -1.25
CA ASP A 66 8.34 5.77 -2.61
C ASP A 66 9.32 6.95 -2.57
N ARG A 67 9.13 7.92 -1.68
CA ARG A 67 10.05 9.07 -1.53
C ARG A 67 11.46 8.64 -1.12
N ASP A 68 11.57 7.73 -0.16
CA ASP A 68 12.87 7.24 0.33
C ASP A 68 13.63 6.50 -0.78
N THR A 69 12.90 5.82 -1.68
CA THR A 69 13.47 5.14 -2.84
C THR A 69 14.00 6.14 -3.87
N HIS A 70 13.21 7.16 -4.21
CA HIS A 70 13.64 8.21 -5.13
C HIS A 70 14.83 9.02 -4.59
N ALA A 71 14.94 9.19 -3.26
CA ALA A 71 16.06 9.88 -2.64
C ALA A 71 17.39 9.11 -2.75
N ARG A 72 17.36 7.78 -2.89
CA ARG A 72 18.56 6.93 -3.02
C ARG A 72 19.11 6.85 -4.45
N VAL A 73 18.34 7.28 -5.44
CA VAL A 73 18.72 7.22 -6.87
C VAL A 73 19.32 8.55 -7.35
N ARG A 74 19.33 9.60 -6.51
CA ARG A 74 20.03 10.87 -6.74
C ARG A 74 21.42 10.87 -6.13
#